data_AF-A0A954DYW4-F1
#
_entry.id   AF-A0A954DYW4-F1
#
_cell.length_a   1.000
_cell.length_b   1.000
_cell.length_c   1.000
_cell.angle_alpha   90.00
_cell.angle_beta   90.00
_cell.angle_gamma   90.00
#
_symmetry.space_group_name_H-M   'P 1'
#
loop_
_entity.id
_entity.type
_entity.pdbx_description
1 polymer ?
#
loop_
_entity_poly.entity_id
_entity_poly.type
_entity_poly.pdbx_seq_one_letter_code
_entity_poly.pdbx_strand_id
1 'polypeptide(L)'
;MTRTFASDSIQSEPRAEGWLQRKFAPYLDRATILGILLLVVLVTLPRLRSLAIHENEMDALRTLGVLGGEVFAAEGAAPDRLGALFTADSTLERRLADTRVLEDGRRLLRYGYLFELVEDQAGRGVRAWPVEHGRTGQGAFWLDARRGLHGSPNREARWSGVERPPAPSEVQGWAELELPGSRRDGI
;
A
#
# COMPACT_ATOMS: atom_id res chain seq x y z
N MET A 1 -86.54 -33.72 39.46
CA MET A 1 -86.03 -32.36 39.80
C MET A 1 -84.62 -32.29 39.23
N THR A 2 -84.36 -32.06 37.94
CA THR A 2 -84.78 -31.00 37.01
C THR A 2 -84.21 -29.61 37.38
N ARG A 3 -83.04 -29.26 36.83
CA ARG A 3 -82.81 -28.00 36.09
C ARG A 3 -81.49 -28.02 35.30
N THR A 4 -81.66 -28.01 33.99
CA THR A 4 -80.77 -27.56 32.91
C THR A 4 -80.62 -26.03 32.92
N PHE A 5 -79.66 -25.55 32.12
CA PHE A 5 -79.39 -24.21 31.55
C PHE A 5 -78.04 -23.62 32.02
N ALA A 6 -77.01 -23.64 31.17
CA ALA A 6 -76.76 -22.75 30.00
C ALA A 6 -76.04 -21.47 30.46
N SER A 7 -75.24 -20.76 29.69
CA SER A 7 -74.59 -20.85 28.38
C SER A 7 -73.44 -19.83 28.47
N ASP A 8 -72.51 -19.89 27.53
CA ASP A 8 -71.78 -18.75 26.97
C ASP A 8 -71.36 -17.58 27.86
N SER A 9 -70.04 -17.36 27.90
CA SER A 9 -69.56 -16.03 27.52
C SER A 9 -68.12 -16.05 27.01
N ILE A 10 -68.03 -15.79 25.70
CA ILE A 10 -67.10 -14.85 25.05
C ILE A 10 -65.66 -15.37 24.87
N GLN A 11 -65.36 -15.98 23.72
CA GLN A 11 -64.95 -15.30 22.48
C GLN A 11 -63.71 -14.41 22.64
N SER A 12 -62.58 -14.99 22.22
CA SER A 12 -61.54 -14.36 21.39
C SER A 12 -61.06 -12.97 21.80
N GLU A 13 -60.01 -12.92 22.62
CA GLU A 13 -59.11 -11.77 22.56
C GLU A 13 -58.43 -11.74 21.17
N PRO A 14 -58.53 -10.61 20.44
CA PRO A 14 -57.93 -10.49 19.14
C PRO A 14 -56.41 -10.42 19.31
N ARG A 15 -55.74 -11.48 18.84
CA ARG A 15 -54.49 -11.59 18.07
C ARG A 15 -53.85 -10.28 17.54
N ALA A 16 -53.72 -9.26 18.39
CA ALA A 16 -53.23 -7.92 18.01
C ALA A 16 -51.70 -7.82 18.02
N GLU A 17 -50.99 -8.80 18.59
CA GLU A 17 -49.52 -8.77 18.62
C GLU A 17 -48.88 -9.25 17.30
N GLY A 18 -49.60 -10.02 16.48
CA GLY A 18 -49.05 -10.63 15.27
C GLY A 18 -49.01 -9.72 14.02
N TRP A 19 -49.79 -8.63 13.97
CA TRP A 19 -49.92 -7.81 12.75
C TRP A 19 -48.82 -6.74 12.63
N LEU A 20 -48.32 -6.22 13.75
CA LEU A 20 -47.16 -5.33 13.77
C LEU A 20 -45.88 -6.10 13.43
N GLN A 21 -45.67 -7.30 14.00
CA GLN A 21 -44.51 -8.12 13.68
C GLN A 21 -44.42 -8.50 12.19
N ARG A 22 -45.54 -8.86 11.54
CA ARG A 22 -45.52 -9.23 10.11
C ARG A 22 -45.22 -8.07 9.16
N LYS A 23 -45.61 -6.83 9.50
CA LYS A 23 -45.38 -5.66 8.63
C LYS A 23 -43.97 -5.07 8.78
N PHE A 24 -43.36 -5.17 9.96
CA PHE A 24 -42.03 -4.61 10.21
C PHE A 24 -40.87 -5.61 10.06
N ALA A 25 -41.12 -6.93 10.13
CA ALA A 25 -40.10 -7.96 9.90
C ALA A 25 -39.25 -7.75 8.63
N PRO A 26 -39.80 -7.45 7.42
CA PRO A 26 -38.97 -7.26 6.24
C PRO A 26 -38.14 -5.97 6.27
N TYR A 27 -38.58 -4.94 7.00
CA TYR A 27 -37.81 -3.69 7.15
C TYR A 27 -36.67 -3.85 8.15
N LEU A 28 -36.90 -4.57 9.25
CA LEU A 28 -35.86 -4.90 10.23
C LEU A 28 -34.78 -5.80 9.62
N ASP A 29 -35.18 -6.75 8.78
CA ASP A 29 -34.26 -7.63 8.06
C ASP A 29 -33.36 -6.82 7.10
N ARG A 30 -33.96 -5.92 6.29
CA ARG A 30 -33.21 -5.02 5.40
C ARG A 30 -32.27 -4.06 6.16
N ALA A 31 -32.73 -3.48 7.27
CA ALA A 31 -31.91 -2.60 8.09
C ALA A 31 -30.72 -3.35 8.71
N THR A 32 -30.95 -4.59 9.15
CA THR A 32 -29.89 -5.46 9.70
C THR A 32 -28.87 -5.81 8.62
N ILE A 33 -29.32 -6.24 7.44
CA ILE A 33 -28.45 -6.54 6.30
C ILE A 33 -27.62 -5.30 5.91
N LEU A 34 -28.25 -4.13 5.82
CA LEU A 34 -27.56 -2.87 5.52
C LEU A 34 -26.51 -2.54 6.59
N GLY A 35 -26.85 -2.71 7.87
CA GLY A 35 -25.94 -2.50 9.00
C GLY A 35 -24.72 -3.43 8.94
N ILE A 36 -24.94 -4.72 8.65
CA ILE A 36 -23.86 -5.71 8.46
C ILE A 36 -22.99 -5.32 7.28
N LEU A 37 -23.59 -4.94 6.14
CA LEU A 37 -22.84 -4.56 4.94
C LEU A 37 -21.98 -3.31 5.19
N LEU A 38 -22.53 -2.30 5.88
CA LEU A 38 -21.79 -1.11 6.27
C LEU A 38 -20.62 -1.46 7.22
N LEU A 39 -20.86 -2.32 8.20
CA LEU A 39 -19.82 -2.78 9.13
C LEU A 39 -18.68 -3.51 8.39
N VAL A 40 -19.02 -4.41 7.46
CA VAL A 40 -18.04 -5.13 6.64
C VAL A 40 -17.21 -4.14 5.82
N VAL A 41 -17.83 -3.14 5.19
CA VAL A 41 -17.12 -2.10 4.43
C VAL A 41 -16.18 -1.31 5.33
N LEU A 42 -16.65 -0.87 6.51
CA LEU A 42 -15.88 -0.08 7.47
C LEU A 42 -14.63 -0.82 7.98
N VAL A 43 -14.72 -2.14 8.14
CA VAL A 43 -13.61 -2.98 8.62
C VAL A 43 -12.69 -3.40 7.48
N THR A 44 -13.23 -3.64 6.28
CA THR A 44 -12.46 -4.15 5.13
C THR A 44 -11.62 -3.07 4.47
N LEU A 45 -12.16 -1.87 4.28
CA LEU A 45 -11.46 -0.78 3.57
C LEU A 45 -10.11 -0.39 4.19
N PRO A 46 -9.99 -0.22 5.53
CA PRO A 46 -8.69 0.09 6.15
C PRO A 46 -7.64 -1.01 5.92
N ARG A 47 -8.06 -2.27 5.93
CA ARG A 47 -7.17 -3.41 5.70
C ARG A 47 -6.67 -3.46 4.26
N LEU A 48 -7.55 -3.22 3.29
CA LEU A 48 -7.18 -3.13 1.88
C LEU A 48 -6.20 -1.99 1.62
N ARG A 49 -6.41 -0.84 2.28
CA ARG A 49 -5.46 0.29 2.20
C ARG A 49 -4.08 -0.10 2.75
N SER A 50 -4.03 -0.74 3.91
CA SER A 50 -2.76 -1.19 4.49
C SER A 50 -2.04 -2.17 3.58
N LEU A 51 -2.77 -3.08 2.92
CA LEU A 51 -2.21 -4.03 1.97
C LEU A 51 -1.63 -3.31 0.74
N ALA A 52 -2.38 -2.38 0.14
CA ALA A 52 -1.92 -1.62 -1.01
C ALA A 52 -0.65 -0.82 -0.72
N ILE A 53 -0.56 -0.19 0.47
CA ILE A 53 0.66 0.52 0.90
C ILE A 53 1.84 -0.44 1.02
N HIS A 54 1.63 -1.61 1.62
CA HIS A 54 2.68 -2.61 1.78
C HIS A 54 3.15 -3.17 0.43
N GLU A 55 2.23 -3.43 -0.50
CA GLU A 55 2.56 -3.87 -1.86
C GLU A 55 3.38 -2.84 -2.62
N ASN A 56 3.04 -1.55 -2.50
CA ASN A 56 3.82 -0.46 -3.10
C ASN A 56 5.24 -0.40 -2.51
N GLU A 57 5.40 -0.58 -1.19
CA GLU A 57 6.72 -0.64 -0.55
C GLU A 57 7.55 -1.83 -1.05
N MET A 58 6.94 -3.00 -1.14
CA MET A 58 7.59 -4.20 -1.66
C MET A 58 7.96 -4.08 -3.14
N ASP A 59 7.14 -3.40 -3.95
CA ASP A 59 7.51 -3.06 -5.33
C ASP A 59 8.64 -2.04 -5.39
N ALA A 60 8.65 -1.03 -4.51
CA ALA A 60 9.72 -0.05 -4.45
C ALA A 60 11.07 -0.70 -4.10
N LEU A 61 11.10 -1.63 -3.15
CA LEU A 61 12.29 -2.39 -2.79
C LEU A 61 12.79 -3.27 -3.94
N ARG A 62 11.87 -3.96 -4.65
CA ARG A 62 12.23 -4.76 -5.85
C ARG A 62 12.77 -3.88 -6.97
N THR A 63 12.14 -2.73 -7.20
CA THR A 63 12.57 -1.74 -8.20
C THR A 63 13.96 -1.20 -7.86
N LEU A 64 14.23 -0.91 -6.59
CA LEU A 64 15.57 -0.52 -6.14
C LEU A 64 16.60 -1.60 -6.43
N GLY A 65 16.30 -2.87 -6.15
CA GLY A 65 17.20 -3.98 -6.47
C GLY A 65 17.55 -4.06 -7.95
N VAL A 66 16.54 -3.92 -8.83
CA VAL A 66 16.74 -3.91 -10.29
C VAL A 66 17.57 -2.69 -10.71
N LEU A 67 17.19 -1.49 -10.29
CA LEU A 67 17.91 -0.25 -10.64
C LEU A 67 19.35 -0.26 -10.12
N GLY A 68 19.56 -0.71 -8.88
CA GLY A 68 20.90 -0.82 -8.29
C GLY A 68 21.77 -1.82 -9.03
N GLY A 69 21.22 -2.96 -9.43
CA GLY A 69 21.92 -3.93 -10.28
C GLY A 69 22.46 -3.30 -11.56
N GLU A 70 21.61 -2.59 -12.30
CA GLU A 70 22.01 -1.93 -13.56
C GLU A 70 22.98 -0.77 -13.33
N VAL A 71 22.72 0.07 -12.32
CA VAL A 71 23.54 1.25 -12.01
C VAL A 71 24.94 0.86 -11.52
N PHE A 72 25.05 -0.20 -10.71
CA PHE A 72 26.32 -0.62 -10.12
C PHE A 72 27.09 -1.62 -10.98
N ALA A 73 26.44 -2.35 -11.89
CA ALA A 73 27.10 -3.24 -12.84
C ALA A 73 27.72 -2.49 -14.03
N ALA A 74 27.34 -1.23 -14.28
CA ALA A 74 27.95 -0.42 -15.32
C ALA A 74 29.43 -0.14 -14.99
N GLU A 75 30.35 -0.93 -15.55
CA GLU A 75 31.81 -0.77 -15.39
C GLU A 75 32.37 0.53 -16.01
N GLY A 76 31.52 1.33 -16.67
CA GLY A 76 31.87 2.62 -17.29
C GLY A 76 31.30 3.85 -16.56
N ALA A 77 31.23 4.98 -17.26
CA ALA A 77 30.53 6.17 -16.77
C ALA A 77 29.02 5.85 -16.68
N ALA A 78 28.56 5.43 -15.50
CA ALA A 78 27.13 5.17 -15.33
C ALA A 78 26.33 6.46 -15.57
N PRO A 79 25.07 6.33 -16.01
CA PRO A 79 24.34 7.45 -16.55
C PRO A 79 24.05 8.48 -15.47
N ASP A 80 24.15 9.76 -15.84
CA ASP A 80 23.82 10.90 -14.96
C ASP A 80 22.34 10.92 -14.53
N ARG A 81 21.48 10.15 -15.22
CA ARG A 81 20.02 10.18 -15.07
C ARG A 81 19.42 8.78 -15.22
N LEU A 82 18.45 8.45 -14.37
CA LEU A 82 17.76 7.15 -14.42
C LEU A 82 17.04 6.92 -15.76
N GLY A 83 16.43 7.95 -16.34
CA GLY A 83 15.73 7.84 -17.62
C GLY A 83 16.64 7.43 -18.79
N ALA A 84 17.95 7.72 -18.71
CA ALA A 84 18.90 7.27 -19.73
C ALA A 84 19.09 5.75 -19.71
N LEU A 85 18.95 5.09 -18.54
CA LEU A 85 18.99 3.62 -18.44
C LEU A 85 17.87 2.98 -19.26
N PHE A 86 16.67 3.56 -19.22
CA PHE A 86 15.50 3.04 -19.94
C PHE A 86 15.66 3.21 -21.46
N THR A 87 16.36 4.26 -21.89
CA THR A 87 16.66 4.46 -23.32
C THR A 87 17.75 3.51 -23.80
N ALA A 88 18.71 3.17 -22.94
CA ALA A 88 19.83 2.29 -23.26
C ALA A 88 19.46 0.79 -23.21
N ASP A 89 18.55 0.39 -22.33
CA ASP A 89 18.12 -1.01 -22.18
C ASP A 89 16.60 -1.18 -22.29
N SER A 90 16.15 -1.68 -23.45
CA SER A 90 14.75 -2.03 -23.70
C SER A 90 14.22 -3.15 -22.79
N THR A 91 15.10 -3.97 -22.20
CA THR A 91 14.70 -5.01 -21.25
C THR A 91 14.30 -4.40 -19.92
N LEU A 92 15.08 -3.43 -19.43
CA LEU A 92 14.74 -2.65 -18.25
C LEU A 92 13.42 -1.90 -18.46
N GLU A 93 13.23 -1.28 -19.61
CA GLU A 93 11.98 -0.60 -19.97
C GLU A 93 10.78 -1.57 -19.91
N ARG A 94 10.88 -2.77 -20.47
CA ARG A 94 9.81 -3.79 -20.40
C ARG A 94 9.56 -4.27 -18.97
N ARG A 95 10.60 -4.46 -18.15
CA ARG A 95 10.46 -4.91 -16.76
C ARG A 95 9.80 -3.85 -15.87
N LEU A 96 9.99 -2.58 -16.22
CA LEU A 96 9.54 -1.42 -15.48
C LEU A 96 8.50 -0.61 -16.27
N ALA A 97 7.68 -1.26 -17.10
CA ALA A 97 6.79 -0.62 -18.07
C ALA A 97 5.80 0.41 -17.46
N ASP A 98 5.39 0.22 -16.21
CA ASP A 98 4.47 1.15 -15.52
C ASP A 98 5.18 2.37 -14.90
N THR A 99 6.45 2.57 -15.22
CA THR A 99 7.27 3.65 -14.66
C THR A 99 7.11 4.92 -15.48
N ARG A 100 6.83 6.02 -14.81
CA ARG A 100 6.82 7.36 -15.43
C ARG A 100 8.15 8.05 -15.18
N VAL A 101 8.78 8.51 -16.24
CA VAL A 101 9.99 9.33 -16.16
C VAL A 101 9.58 10.78 -15.91
N LEU A 102 10.23 11.42 -14.93
CA LEU A 102 9.98 12.80 -14.49
C LEU A 102 11.28 13.63 -14.60
N GLU A 103 11.14 14.95 -14.66
CA GLU A 103 12.24 15.92 -14.61
C GLU A 103 13.41 15.58 -15.54
N ASP A 104 13.12 15.50 -16.84
CA ASP A 104 14.11 15.25 -17.90
C ASP A 104 14.96 13.98 -17.70
N GLY A 105 14.38 12.96 -17.03
CA GLY A 105 15.04 11.69 -16.79
C GLY A 105 15.65 11.52 -15.40
N ARG A 106 15.65 12.55 -14.56
CA ARG A 106 16.31 12.47 -13.24
C ARG A 106 15.54 11.58 -12.27
N ARG A 107 14.22 11.66 -12.32
CA ARG A 107 13.33 10.97 -11.38
C ARG A 107 12.47 9.96 -12.10
N LEU A 108 12.12 8.90 -11.39
CA LEU A 108 11.14 7.92 -11.85
C LEU A 108 9.99 7.87 -10.84
N LEU A 109 8.77 7.68 -11.31
CA LEU A 109 7.58 7.45 -10.50
C LEU A 109 7.01 6.09 -10.83
N ARG A 110 6.90 5.22 -9.84
CA ARG A 110 6.30 3.88 -9.97
C ARG A 110 5.47 3.56 -8.73
N TYR A 111 4.20 3.17 -8.93
CA TYR A 111 3.27 2.79 -7.86
C TYR A 111 3.26 3.71 -6.62
N GLY A 112 3.40 5.03 -6.85
CA GLY A 112 3.38 6.04 -5.80
C GLY A 112 4.68 6.19 -5.01
N TYR A 113 5.77 5.61 -5.50
CA TYR A 113 7.14 5.85 -5.06
C TYR A 113 7.93 6.60 -6.13
N LEU A 114 8.77 7.53 -5.67
CA LEU A 114 9.74 8.26 -6.46
C LEU A 114 11.10 7.62 -6.30
N PHE A 115 11.88 7.61 -7.38
CA PHE A 115 13.24 7.09 -7.41
C PHE A 115 14.17 8.12 -8.03
N GLU A 116 15.37 8.22 -7.51
CA GLU A 116 16.39 9.13 -8.03
C GLU A 116 17.78 8.53 -7.83
N LEU A 117 18.62 8.71 -8.84
CA LEU A 117 20.04 8.41 -8.75
C LEU A 117 20.76 9.58 -8.09
N VAL A 118 21.54 9.30 -7.06
CA VAL A 118 22.34 10.31 -6.36
C VAL A 118 23.78 9.86 -6.34
N GLU A 119 24.66 10.81 -6.60
CA GLU A 119 26.10 10.64 -6.45
C GLU A 119 26.60 11.62 -5.41
N ASP A 120 27.26 11.10 -4.38
CA ASP A 120 27.83 11.87 -3.28
C ASP A 120 29.25 11.37 -2.98
N GLN A 121 29.94 12.00 -2.03
CA GLN A 121 31.28 11.64 -1.58
C GLN A 121 31.39 10.18 -1.10
N ALA A 122 30.29 9.61 -0.59
CA ALA A 122 30.24 8.21 -0.18
C ALA A 122 30.23 7.22 -1.35
N GLY A 123 29.85 7.69 -2.54
CA GLY A 123 29.65 6.91 -3.74
C GLY A 123 28.29 7.17 -4.37
N ARG A 124 27.92 6.29 -5.29
CA ARG A 124 26.65 6.33 -6.01
C ARG A 124 25.60 5.48 -5.28
N GLY A 125 24.38 5.99 -5.23
CA GLY A 125 23.25 5.29 -4.65
C GLY A 125 21.93 5.64 -5.35
N VAL A 126 20.94 4.76 -5.19
CA VAL A 126 19.57 4.99 -5.65
C VAL A 126 18.69 5.14 -4.43
N ARG A 127 17.97 6.26 -4.35
CA ARG A 127 17.01 6.51 -3.27
C ARG A 127 15.59 6.31 -3.75
N ALA A 128 14.71 5.85 -2.86
CA ALA A 128 13.29 5.75 -3.08
C ALA A 128 12.48 6.33 -1.91
N TRP A 129 11.42 7.09 -2.21
CA TRP A 129 10.55 7.69 -1.19
C TRP A 129 9.12 7.87 -1.70
N PRO A 130 8.10 7.89 -0.83
CA PRO A 130 6.72 7.94 -1.27
C PRO A 130 6.33 9.34 -1.79
N VAL A 131 5.43 9.39 -2.77
CA VAL A 131 4.77 10.63 -3.18
C VAL A 131 3.89 11.18 -2.04
N GLU A 132 3.12 10.32 -1.39
CA GLU A 132 2.23 10.70 -0.29
C GLU A 132 2.37 9.74 0.91
N HIS A 133 2.89 10.26 2.03
CA HIS A 133 3.02 9.49 3.25
C HIS A 133 1.67 8.97 3.76
N GLY A 134 1.63 7.69 4.13
CA GLY A 134 0.42 7.01 4.62
C GLY A 134 -0.63 6.74 3.53
N ARG A 135 -0.40 7.12 2.28
CA ARG A 135 -1.27 6.82 1.14
C ARG A 135 -0.59 5.95 0.10
N THR A 136 0.62 6.31 -0.31
CA THR A 136 1.39 5.52 -1.28
C THR A 136 2.50 4.71 -0.63
N GLY A 137 3.00 5.14 0.54
CA GLY A 137 4.06 4.48 1.27
C GLY A 137 4.28 5.07 2.66
N GLN A 138 5.04 4.38 3.49
CA GLN A 138 5.41 4.80 4.85
C GLN A 138 6.93 4.76 5.09
N GLY A 139 7.69 4.01 4.30
CA GLY A 139 9.16 3.97 4.36
C GLY A 139 9.84 4.82 3.29
N ALA A 140 11.03 5.32 3.61
CA ALA A 140 12.01 5.79 2.63
C ALA A 140 13.21 4.82 2.61
N PHE A 141 13.82 4.66 1.45
CA PHE A 141 14.82 3.63 1.19
C PHE A 141 16.02 4.21 0.42
N TRP A 142 17.19 3.65 0.69
CA TRP A 142 18.45 4.03 0.05
C TRP A 142 19.23 2.76 -0.27
N LEU A 143 19.61 2.59 -1.53
CA LEU A 143 20.46 1.50 -1.96
C LEU A 143 21.83 2.07 -2.36
N ASP A 144 22.87 1.65 -1.65
CA ASP A 144 24.26 2.06 -1.86
C ASP A 144 25.10 0.85 -2.30
N ALA A 145 26.02 1.03 -3.25
CA ALA A 145 26.86 -0.05 -3.78
C ALA A 145 27.77 -0.70 -2.71
N ARG A 146 28.17 0.07 -1.69
CA ARG A 146 29.11 -0.34 -0.64
C ARG A 146 28.40 -0.82 0.61
N ARG A 147 27.33 -0.12 1.00
CA ARG A 147 26.63 -0.38 2.27
C ARG A 147 25.37 -1.23 2.13
N GLY A 148 24.91 -1.47 0.90
CA GLY A 148 23.71 -2.24 0.63
C GLY A 148 22.45 -1.40 0.78
N LEU A 149 21.34 -2.07 1.07
CA LEU A 149 20.02 -1.45 1.21
C LEU A 149 19.82 -0.98 2.65
N HIS A 150 19.39 0.27 2.79
CA HIS A 150 18.96 0.85 4.05
C HIS A 150 17.55 1.39 3.93
N GLY A 151 16.82 1.37 5.03
CA GLY A 151 15.49 1.95 5.11
C GLY A 151 15.22 2.61 6.45
N SER A 152 14.34 3.60 6.41
CA SER A 152 13.84 4.28 7.59
C SER A 152 12.33 4.50 7.48
N PRO A 153 11.57 4.32 8.57
CA PRO A 153 10.20 4.79 8.62
C PRO A 153 10.16 6.31 8.39
N ASN A 154 9.38 6.75 7.42
CA ASN A 154 9.18 8.16 7.08
C ASN A 154 8.23 8.82 8.10
N ARG A 155 8.65 8.89 9.37
CA ARG A 155 7.87 9.52 10.43
C ARG A 155 7.61 10.98 10.09
N GLU A 156 6.40 11.45 10.40
CA GLU A 156 5.98 12.84 10.17
C GLU A 156 6.01 13.28 8.69
N ALA A 157 6.01 12.33 7.76
CA ALA A 157 6.03 12.59 6.31
C ALA A 157 7.24 13.41 5.84
N ARG A 158 8.37 13.36 6.56
CA ARG A 158 9.61 14.09 6.27
C ARG A 158 10.07 13.96 4.82
N TRP A 159 10.07 12.74 4.29
CA TRP A 159 10.50 12.38 2.94
C TRP A 159 9.29 12.02 2.08
N SER A 160 8.48 13.02 1.75
CA SER A 160 7.26 12.80 0.96
C SER A 160 7.07 13.87 -0.11
N GLY A 161 6.67 13.42 -1.29
CA GLY A 161 6.44 14.28 -2.44
C GLY A 161 7.70 14.55 -3.23
N VAL A 162 7.52 15.17 -4.40
CA VAL A 162 8.58 15.37 -5.40
C VAL A 162 9.75 16.19 -4.85
N GLU A 163 9.47 17.20 -4.03
CA GLU A 163 10.47 18.17 -3.54
C GLU A 163 11.22 17.76 -2.27
N ARG A 164 10.89 16.61 -1.67
CA ARG A 164 11.47 16.21 -0.37
C ARG A 164 12.12 14.84 -0.41
N PRO A 165 13.14 14.63 -1.26
CA PRO A 165 13.90 13.41 -1.22
C PRO A 165 14.75 13.31 0.06
N PRO A 166 15.04 12.09 0.54
CA PRO A 166 16.02 11.89 1.60
C PRO A 166 17.42 12.32 1.15
N ALA A 167 18.09 13.13 1.96
CA ALA A 167 19.47 13.55 1.69
C ALA A 167 20.48 12.45 2.09
N PRO A 168 21.62 12.33 1.40
CA PRO A 168 22.64 11.32 1.73
C PRO A 168 23.10 11.34 3.20
N SER A 169 23.21 12.54 3.79
CA SER A 169 23.60 12.72 5.19
C SER A 169 22.58 12.17 6.19
N GLU A 170 21.30 12.10 5.81
CA GLU A 170 20.21 11.61 6.66
C GLU A 170 20.15 10.09 6.73
N VAL A 171 20.83 9.39 5.82
CA VAL A 171 20.89 7.92 5.78
C VAL A 171 21.72 7.36 6.94
N GLN A 172 22.55 8.19 7.59
CA GLN A 172 23.27 7.79 8.80
C GLN A 172 22.26 7.44 9.91
N GLY A 173 22.25 6.16 10.32
CA GLY A 173 21.34 5.63 11.33
C GLY A 173 20.08 4.95 10.78
N TRP A 174 19.95 4.83 9.46
CA TRP A 174 18.90 4.00 8.87
C TRP A 174 19.18 2.52 9.11
N ALA A 175 18.12 1.72 9.25
CA ALA A 175 18.26 0.29 9.43
C ALA A 175 18.74 -0.35 8.13
N GLU A 176 19.68 -1.29 8.23
CA GLU A 176 20.04 -2.15 7.11
C GLU A 176 18.87 -3.11 6.81
N LEU A 177 18.56 -3.29 5.53
CA LEU A 177 17.49 -4.14 5.04
C LEU A 177 18.07 -5.14 4.03
N GLU A 178 17.43 -6.30 3.94
CA GLU A 178 17.71 -7.25 2.87
C GLU A 178 16.82 -6.96 1.66
N LEU A 179 17.39 -7.09 0.46
CA LEU A 179 16.60 -6.97 -0.76
C LEU A 179 15.62 -8.14 -0.87
N PRO A 180 14.34 -7.91 -1.23
CA PRO A 180 13.37 -9.00 -1.40
C PRO A 180 13.88 -10.02 -2.43
N GLY A 181 14.03 -11.27 -2.01
CA GLY A 181 14.51 -12.35 -2.88
C GLY A 181 16.02 -12.57 -2.89
N SER A 182 16.80 -11.84 -2.09
CA SER A 182 18.25 -12.11 -1.93
C SER A 182 18.57 -13.29 -1.00
N ARG A 183 17.62 -14.24 -0.82
CA ARG A 183 17.86 -15.42 0.00
C ARG A 183 19.07 -16.13 -0.60
N ARG A 184 20.19 -16.10 0.11
CA ARG A 184 21.37 -16.90 -0.19
C ARG A 184 20.93 -18.35 -0.07
N ASP A 185 20.63 -18.98 -1.20
CA ASP A 185 20.63 -20.42 -1.29
C ASP A 185 22.06 -20.85 -1.00
N GLY A 186 22.31 -21.13 0.27
CA GLY A 186 23.56 -21.70 0.75
C GLY A 186 23.70 -23.08 0.11
N ILE A 187 24.62 -23.16 -0.85
CA ILE A 187 25.27 -24.40 -1.26
C ILE A 187 26.37 -24.69 -0.25
#